data_AF-A0ABC8BWW2-F1
#
_entry.id   AF-A0ABC8BWW2-F1
#
_cell.length_a   1.000
_cell.length_b   1.000
_cell.length_c   1.000
_cell.angle_alpha   90.00
_cell.angle_beta   90.00
_cell.angle_gamma   90.00
#
_symmetry.space_group_name_H-M   'P 1'
#
loop_
_entity.id
_entity.type
_entity.pdbx_description
1 polymer ?
#
loop_
_entity_poly.entity_id
_entity_poly.type
_entity_poly.pdbx_seq_one_letter_code
_entity_poly.pdbx_strand_id
1 'polypeptide(L)'
;MLKNRQGHGSRRQQRDETVRLDEEITAFGELLTAHTFVPGQPGADADAVADYRRALDAYEQATRSLGAGRRRSGAGRRLLPSPGRPDNLGALRALDEGRHALACLDARLSGKPLPERLPLCFFDPRHGPSVSEHPWAPGGGAVRMIAVCAADAVRLSEGDGPAVGAPAHGAGPGSSPSTRTPAAGSRPVPQKRAAPVAAAPLRDAPVPGRKPRLRERYTGKQLALRGLLALLTVHAVALYATGGVDGLWGKPLDGIAGVLFASFLGTALGAVGCLFASATYSHLSVLWRTARRGERVRAPFVRRQTSKQGKHYHVFAVTDVTGRRHEYRRSVGGPAVAPLPYRKVWYVQGVVDSDNPLGILAPLWMALVTCVCAALTVVFAPFALFLIPGLLIRALF
;
A
#
# COMPACT_ATOMS: atom_id res chain seq x y z
N MET A 1 -19.89 -36.51 2.94
CA MET A 1 -18.94 -35.54 2.35
C MET A 1 -19.12 -34.08 2.83
N LEU A 2 -20.29 -33.63 3.31
CA LEU A 2 -20.52 -32.23 3.74
C LEU A 2 -19.79 -31.83 5.05
N LYS A 3 -19.68 -32.75 6.02
CA LYS A 3 -19.02 -32.50 7.33
C LYS A 3 -17.51 -32.20 7.20
N ASN A 4 -16.83 -32.80 6.21
CA ASN A 4 -15.42 -32.54 5.94
C ASN A 4 -15.17 -31.17 5.28
N ARG A 5 -16.10 -30.66 4.46
CA ARG A 5 -15.98 -29.33 3.85
C ARG A 5 -16.17 -28.21 4.88
N GLN A 6 -17.12 -28.35 5.81
CA GLN A 6 -17.32 -27.37 6.89
C GLN A 6 -16.12 -27.28 7.84
N GLY A 7 -15.51 -28.42 8.20
CA GLY A 7 -14.30 -28.44 9.03
C GLY A 7 -13.08 -27.79 8.36
N HIS A 8 -12.92 -27.92 7.04
CA HIS A 8 -11.83 -27.27 6.31
C HIS A 8 -12.02 -25.76 6.20
N GLY A 9 -13.26 -25.29 6.01
CA GLY A 9 -13.60 -23.87 5.99
C GLY A 9 -13.33 -23.16 7.33
N SER A 10 -13.80 -23.76 8.43
CA SER A 10 -13.58 -23.21 9.79
C SER A 10 -12.09 -23.13 10.18
N ARG A 11 -11.31 -24.17 9.87
CA ARG A 11 -9.86 -24.17 10.11
C ARG A 11 -9.13 -23.11 9.30
N ARG A 12 -9.54 -22.88 8.05
CA ARG A 12 -8.97 -21.83 7.20
C ARG A 12 -9.30 -20.45 7.76
N GLN A 13 -10.55 -20.21 8.14
CA GLN A 13 -10.97 -18.95 8.75
C GLN A 13 -10.21 -18.66 10.05
N GLN A 14 -10.02 -19.66 10.90
CA GLN A 14 -9.26 -19.51 12.14
C GLN A 14 -7.77 -19.22 11.88
N ARG A 15 -7.17 -19.80 10.84
CA ARG A 15 -5.80 -19.48 10.42
C ARG A 15 -5.68 -18.06 9.89
N ASP A 16 -6.62 -17.66 9.02
CA ASP A 16 -6.64 -16.31 8.45
C ASP A 16 -6.82 -15.26 9.57
N GLU A 17 -7.64 -15.57 10.59
CA GLU A 17 -7.78 -14.75 11.81
C GLU A 17 -6.48 -14.65 12.62
N THR A 18 -5.80 -15.78 12.86
CA THR A 18 -4.53 -15.78 13.58
C THR A 18 -3.46 -14.96 12.85
N VAL A 19 -3.40 -15.03 11.52
CA VAL A 19 -2.45 -14.22 10.72
C VAL A 19 -2.75 -12.73 10.85
N ARG A 20 -4.02 -12.33 10.76
CA ARG A 20 -4.41 -10.92 10.96
C ARG A 20 -4.06 -10.42 12.36
N LEU A 21 -4.25 -11.25 13.38
CA LEU A 21 -3.90 -10.88 14.74
C LEU A 21 -2.39 -10.75 14.95
N ASP A 22 -1.59 -11.58 14.30
CA ASP A 22 -0.12 -11.46 14.33
C ASP A 22 0.34 -10.15 13.68
N GLU A 23 -0.29 -9.75 12.58
CA GLU A 23 -0.08 -8.43 11.94
C GLU A 23 -0.49 -7.28 12.88
N GLU A 24 -1.62 -7.39 13.58
CA GLU A 24 -2.06 -6.38 14.56
C GLU A 24 -1.13 -6.26 15.77
N ILE A 25 -0.61 -7.38 16.28
CA ILE A 25 0.38 -7.38 17.37
C ILE A 25 1.67 -6.72 16.90
N THR A 26 2.11 -7.03 15.68
CA THR A 26 3.31 -6.40 15.08
C THR A 26 3.11 -4.89 14.97
N ALA A 27 1.98 -4.44 14.43
CA ALA A 27 1.65 -3.02 14.33
C ALA A 27 1.57 -2.34 15.70
N PHE A 28 1.01 -3.01 16.72
CA PHE A 28 0.98 -2.48 18.08
C PHE A 28 2.39 -2.36 18.71
N GLY A 29 3.26 -3.33 18.47
CA GLY A 29 4.67 -3.25 18.87
C GLY A 29 5.44 -2.11 18.19
N GLU A 30 5.16 -1.85 16.92
CA GLU A 30 5.71 -0.70 16.18
C GLU A 30 5.21 0.63 16.77
N LEU A 31 3.93 0.73 17.14
CA LEU A 31 3.36 1.90 17.81
C LEU A 31 4.03 2.16 19.17
N LEU A 32 4.21 1.12 19.99
CA LEU A 32 4.93 1.22 21.26
C LEU A 32 6.36 1.71 21.07
N THR A 33 7.06 1.18 20.06
CA THR A 33 8.45 1.56 19.77
C THR A 33 8.57 3.01 19.28
N ALA A 34 7.59 3.49 18.51
CA ALA A 34 7.57 4.84 17.98
C ALA A 34 7.09 5.91 18.99
N HIS A 35 6.57 5.49 20.14
CA HIS A 35 6.03 6.42 21.14
C HIS A 35 7.13 7.30 21.74
N THR A 36 6.86 8.60 21.87
CA THR A 36 7.84 9.59 22.37
C THR A 36 8.06 9.54 23.88
N PHE A 37 7.30 8.72 24.60
CA PHE A 37 7.32 8.68 26.05
C PHE A 37 8.50 7.82 26.52
N VAL A 38 9.39 8.40 27.31
CA VAL A 38 10.56 7.70 27.85
C VAL A 38 10.36 7.47 29.35
N PRO A 39 10.11 6.22 29.79
CA PRO A 39 10.01 5.93 31.21
C PRO A 39 11.37 6.20 31.90
N GLY A 40 11.35 6.81 33.08
CA GLY A 40 12.55 7.05 33.89
C GLY A 40 13.24 8.40 33.68
N GLN A 41 12.68 9.31 32.87
CA GLN A 41 13.11 10.71 32.87
C GLN A 41 12.81 11.35 34.24
N PRO A 42 13.70 12.21 34.78
CA PRO A 42 13.43 12.95 36.01
C PRO A 42 12.13 13.75 35.88
N GLY A 43 11.18 13.54 36.78
CA GLY A 43 9.86 14.19 36.73
C GLY A 43 8.80 13.50 35.86
N ALA A 44 9.04 12.28 35.37
CA ALA A 44 8.02 11.49 34.70
C ALA A 44 6.85 11.19 35.66
N ASP A 45 5.63 11.51 35.22
CA ASP A 45 4.39 11.21 35.95
C ASP A 45 4.27 9.69 36.21
N ALA A 46 4.06 9.31 37.46
CA ALA A 46 3.96 7.92 37.89
C ALA A 46 2.77 7.20 37.23
N ASP A 47 1.66 7.91 37.01
CA ASP A 47 0.49 7.35 36.34
C ASP A 47 0.76 7.13 34.85
N ALA A 48 1.43 8.08 34.18
CA ALA A 48 1.88 7.91 32.80
C ALA A 48 2.84 6.71 32.65
N VAL A 49 3.77 6.54 33.59
CA VAL A 49 4.65 5.36 33.63
C VAL A 49 3.83 4.07 33.81
N ALA A 50 2.81 4.08 34.66
CA ALA A 50 1.93 2.92 34.88
C ALA A 50 1.10 2.58 33.63
N ASP A 51 0.56 3.57 32.92
CA ASP A 51 -0.20 3.37 31.69
C ASP A 51 0.70 2.82 30.57
N TYR A 52 1.92 3.37 30.40
CA TYR A 52 2.88 2.82 29.44
C TYR A 52 3.28 1.38 29.76
N ARG A 53 3.50 1.07 31.05
CA ARG A 53 3.80 -0.30 31.50
C ARG A 53 2.65 -1.25 31.21
N ARG A 54 1.39 -0.83 31.46
CA ARG A 54 0.20 -1.63 31.15
C ARG A 54 0.11 -1.93 29.65
N ALA A 55 0.47 -0.96 28.80
CA ALA A 55 0.52 -1.16 27.35
C ALA A 55 1.59 -2.20 26.92
N LEU A 56 2.77 -2.17 27.55
CA LEU A 56 3.82 -3.18 27.34
C LEU A 56 3.39 -4.58 27.81
N ASP A 57 2.83 -4.68 29.01
CA ASP A 57 2.35 -5.94 29.59
C ASP A 57 1.26 -6.57 28.69
N ALA A 58 0.38 -5.72 28.14
CA ALA A 58 -0.67 -6.11 27.20
C ALA A 58 -0.10 -6.62 25.86
N TYR A 59 0.93 -5.97 25.30
CA TYR A 59 1.64 -6.46 24.11
C TYR A 59 2.27 -7.84 24.34
N GLU A 60 2.92 -8.03 25.49
CA GLU A 60 3.48 -9.33 25.83
C GLU A 60 2.39 -10.39 25.99
N GLN A 61 1.27 -10.05 26.63
CA GLN A 61 0.13 -10.95 26.80
C GLN A 61 -0.46 -11.35 25.45
N ALA A 62 -0.66 -10.40 24.53
CA ALA A 62 -1.14 -10.69 23.18
C ALA A 62 -0.19 -11.66 22.44
N THR A 63 1.12 -11.40 22.52
CA THR A 63 2.16 -12.24 21.92
C THR A 63 2.15 -13.66 22.51
N ARG A 64 1.96 -13.79 23.82
CA ARG A 64 1.80 -15.09 24.50
C ARG A 64 0.53 -15.82 24.06
N SER A 65 -0.61 -15.13 23.97
CA SER A 65 -1.91 -15.70 23.59
C SER A 65 -1.92 -16.28 22.17
N LEU A 66 -1.27 -15.64 21.20
CA LEU A 66 -1.14 -16.23 19.85
C LEU A 66 -0.11 -17.36 19.75
N GLY A 67 0.68 -17.61 20.80
CA GLY A 67 1.82 -18.52 20.72
C GLY A 67 2.99 -17.96 19.87
N ALA A 68 2.91 -16.69 19.48
CA ALA A 68 3.99 -15.91 18.86
C ALA A 68 5.15 -15.63 19.86
N GLY A 69 4.92 -15.92 21.15
CA GLY A 69 5.89 -15.92 22.23
C GLY A 69 7.13 -16.75 21.90
N ARG A 70 8.20 -16.05 21.54
CA ARG A 70 9.55 -16.55 21.37
C ARG A 70 10.11 -17.08 22.71
N ARG A 71 9.97 -18.38 23.01
CA ARG A 71 10.69 -18.97 24.16
C ARG A 71 12.18 -19.03 23.82
N ARG A 72 13.00 -18.37 24.65
CA ARG A 72 14.45 -18.60 24.69
C ARG A 72 14.64 -19.94 25.40
N SER A 73 14.77 -21.03 24.64
CA SER A 73 15.23 -22.28 25.24
C SER A 73 16.71 -22.09 25.62
N GLY A 74 17.08 -22.53 26.82
CA GLY A 74 18.44 -22.40 27.33
C GLY A 74 19.46 -22.96 26.35
N ALA A 75 20.63 -22.31 26.30
CA ALA A 75 21.78 -22.68 25.48
C ALA A 75 21.51 -22.78 23.96
N GLY A 76 21.41 -21.62 23.30
CA GLY A 76 21.83 -21.46 21.91
C GLY A 76 21.04 -22.21 20.82
N ARG A 77 19.83 -22.70 21.08
CA ARG A 77 19.06 -23.44 20.07
C ARG A 77 17.65 -22.88 19.88
N ARG A 78 17.42 -22.43 18.64
CA ARG A 78 16.16 -22.15 17.91
C ARG A 78 14.96 -21.72 18.76
N LEU A 79 14.49 -20.51 18.48
CA LEU A 79 13.17 -20.00 18.86
C LEU A 79 12.08 -20.97 18.37
N LEU A 80 11.59 -21.84 19.25
CA LEU A 80 10.44 -22.69 18.95
C LEU A 80 9.15 -21.92 19.29
N PRO A 81 8.14 -21.93 18.41
CA PRO A 81 6.79 -21.51 18.75
C PRO A 81 6.28 -22.30 19.96
N SER A 82 5.55 -21.64 20.86
CA SER A 82 4.92 -22.32 21.99
C SER A 82 3.92 -23.37 21.46
N PRO A 83 3.91 -24.63 21.96
CA PRO A 83 3.12 -25.72 21.39
C PRO A 83 1.60 -25.64 21.65
N GLY A 84 1.08 -24.48 22.06
CA GLY A 84 -0.35 -24.27 22.33
C GLY A 84 -1.14 -23.88 21.08
N ARG A 85 -2.43 -24.24 21.04
CA ARG A 85 -3.38 -23.68 20.05
C ARG A 85 -3.49 -22.17 20.30
N PRO A 86 -3.45 -21.31 19.27
CA PRO A 86 -3.56 -19.86 19.45
C PRO A 86 -4.91 -19.50 20.06
N ASP A 87 -4.86 -18.68 21.12
CA ASP A 87 -6.02 -18.04 21.74
C ASP A 87 -6.24 -16.65 21.09
N ASN A 88 -6.90 -16.67 19.93
CA ASN A 88 -7.20 -15.45 19.16
C ASN A 88 -8.01 -14.44 19.97
N LEU A 89 -8.95 -14.91 20.82
CA LEU A 89 -9.80 -14.02 21.61
C LEU A 89 -9.03 -13.39 22.78
N GLY A 90 -8.16 -14.17 23.44
CA GLY A 90 -7.24 -13.64 24.44
C GLY A 90 -6.30 -12.58 23.85
N ALA A 91 -5.78 -12.83 22.64
CA ALA A 91 -4.94 -11.87 21.93
C ALA A 91 -5.69 -10.57 21.58
N LEU A 92 -6.94 -10.66 21.09
CA LEU A 92 -7.80 -9.51 20.82
C LEU A 92 -8.04 -8.66 22.08
N ARG A 93 -8.37 -9.30 23.21
CA ARG A 93 -8.59 -8.60 24.49
C ARG A 93 -7.33 -7.91 25.00
N ALA A 94 -6.18 -8.56 24.87
CA ALA A 94 -4.91 -7.96 25.25
C ALA A 94 -4.56 -6.76 24.35
N LEU A 95 -4.82 -6.83 23.05
CA LEU A 95 -4.64 -5.69 22.14
C LEU A 95 -5.57 -4.52 22.47
N ASP A 96 -6.83 -4.79 22.82
CA ASP A 96 -7.77 -3.77 23.29
C ASP A 96 -7.26 -3.07 24.57
N GLU A 97 -6.81 -3.85 25.55
CA GLU A 97 -6.20 -3.34 26.78
C GLU A 97 -5.00 -2.44 26.50
N GLY A 98 -4.09 -2.90 25.64
CA GLY A 98 -2.88 -2.14 25.30
C GLY A 98 -3.18 -0.83 24.58
N ARG A 99 -4.14 -0.84 23.65
CA ARG A 99 -4.58 0.38 22.93
C ARG A 99 -5.25 1.38 23.87
N HIS A 100 -6.08 0.90 24.79
CA HIS A 100 -6.69 1.77 25.80
C HIS A 100 -5.65 2.36 26.75
N ALA A 101 -4.68 1.57 27.21
CA ALA A 101 -3.59 2.05 28.04
C ALA A 101 -2.74 3.14 27.34
N LEU A 102 -2.44 2.98 26.05
CA LEU A 102 -1.79 4.04 25.26
C LEU A 102 -2.66 5.29 25.12
N ALA A 103 -3.97 5.14 24.91
CA ALA A 103 -4.87 6.28 24.84
C ALA A 103 -4.96 7.06 26.17
N CYS A 104 -4.90 6.36 27.32
CA CYS A 104 -4.80 6.98 28.63
C CYS A 104 -3.46 7.73 28.81
N LEU A 105 -2.35 7.11 28.40
CA LEU A 105 -1.03 7.76 28.38
C LEU A 105 -1.05 9.05 27.54
N ASP A 106 -1.54 8.99 26.31
CA ASP A 106 -1.65 10.14 25.41
C ASP A 106 -2.54 11.24 25.99
N ALA A 107 -3.66 10.87 26.63
CA ALA A 107 -4.54 11.81 27.30
C ALA A 107 -3.83 12.54 28.44
N ARG A 108 -3.07 11.82 29.28
CA ARG A 108 -2.28 12.43 30.37
C ARG A 108 -1.20 13.36 29.84
N LEU A 109 -0.42 12.91 28.86
CA LEU A 109 0.65 13.72 28.26
C LEU A 109 0.13 14.98 27.58
N SER A 110 -1.11 14.96 27.07
CA SER A 110 -1.76 16.10 26.43
C SER A 110 -2.71 16.89 27.33
N GLY A 111 -2.83 16.53 28.62
CA GLY A 111 -3.74 17.19 29.57
C GLY A 111 -5.23 17.06 29.20
N LYS A 112 -5.59 16.02 28.46
CA LYS A 112 -6.97 15.72 28.05
C LYS A 112 -7.65 14.80 29.08
N PRO A 113 -9.00 14.79 29.13
CA PRO A 113 -9.72 13.82 29.95
C PRO A 113 -9.38 12.39 29.52
N LEU A 114 -9.29 11.48 30.50
CA LEU A 114 -9.05 10.07 30.23
C LEU A 114 -10.19 9.48 29.41
N PRO A 115 -9.88 8.62 28.41
CA PRO A 115 -10.90 7.97 27.62
C PRO A 115 -11.74 7.03 28.48
N GLU A 116 -13.04 6.97 28.23
CA GLU A 116 -13.94 5.99 28.85
C GLU A 116 -13.59 4.57 28.37
N ARG A 117 -13.69 3.57 29.27
CA ARG A 117 -13.44 2.18 28.93
C ARG A 117 -14.76 1.47 28.61
N LEU A 118 -14.99 1.25 27.32
CA LEU A 118 -16.03 0.33 26.86
C LEU A 118 -15.40 -1.05 26.57
N PRO A 119 -16.12 -2.16 26.81
CA PRO A 119 -15.65 -3.47 26.41
C PRO A 119 -15.64 -3.59 24.87
N LEU A 120 -15.00 -4.66 24.36
CA LEU A 120 -15.14 -5.05 22.96
C LEU A 120 -16.61 -5.23 22.57
N CYS A 121 -16.90 -5.15 21.27
CA CYS A 121 -18.26 -5.25 20.75
C CYS A 121 -19.03 -6.46 21.31
N PHE A 122 -20.23 -6.21 21.84
CA PHE A 122 -21.08 -7.22 22.45
C PHE A 122 -21.43 -8.40 21.53
N PHE A 123 -21.67 -8.15 20.24
CA PHE A 123 -22.10 -9.18 19.29
C PHE A 123 -20.96 -10.11 18.82
N ASP A 124 -19.80 -9.53 18.53
CA ASP A 124 -18.59 -10.28 18.23
C ASP A 124 -17.38 -9.41 18.60
N PRO A 125 -16.53 -9.83 19.56
CA PRO A 125 -15.32 -9.10 19.92
C PRO A 125 -14.38 -8.83 18.75
N ARG A 126 -14.48 -9.61 17.65
CA ARG A 126 -13.71 -9.42 16.41
C ARG A 126 -14.12 -8.18 15.62
N HIS A 127 -15.26 -7.57 15.94
CA HIS A 127 -15.64 -6.28 15.36
C HIS A 127 -14.78 -5.12 15.89
N GLY A 128 -14.01 -5.35 16.97
CA GLY A 128 -13.12 -4.37 17.58
C GLY A 128 -13.76 -3.63 18.75
N PRO A 129 -13.14 -2.51 19.17
CA PRO A 129 -13.57 -1.75 20.34
C PRO A 129 -14.96 -1.15 20.13
N SER A 130 -15.73 -1.10 21.22
CA SER A 130 -17.02 -0.42 21.20
C SER A 130 -16.83 1.10 21.21
N VAL A 131 -17.76 1.81 20.57
CA VAL A 131 -17.73 3.28 20.49
C VAL A 131 -18.91 3.93 21.19
N SER A 132 -19.97 3.17 21.46
CA SER A 132 -21.19 3.63 22.12
C SER A 132 -21.94 2.47 22.75
N GLU A 133 -22.78 2.80 23.73
CA GLU A 133 -23.77 1.86 24.28
C GLU A 133 -25.14 2.08 23.63
N HIS A 134 -25.87 0.98 23.42
CA HIS A 134 -27.21 1.00 22.83
C HIS A 134 -28.17 0.11 23.63
N PRO A 135 -29.46 0.51 23.76
CA PRO A 135 -30.49 -0.37 24.31
C PRO A 135 -30.78 -1.50 23.33
N TRP A 136 -30.74 -2.74 23.82
CA TRP A 136 -31.00 -3.93 23.02
C TRP A 136 -31.66 -5.03 23.84
N ALA A 137 -32.58 -5.78 23.23
CA ALA A 137 -33.19 -6.97 23.79
C ALA A 137 -33.08 -8.15 22.80
N PRO A 138 -32.73 -9.37 23.26
CA PRO A 138 -32.93 -10.56 22.45
C PRO A 138 -34.43 -10.81 22.24
N GLY A 139 -34.81 -11.60 21.22
CA GLY A 139 -36.20 -11.95 20.97
C GLY A 139 -36.89 -12.54 22.22
N GLY A 140 -37.89 -11.85 22.76
CA GLY A 140 -38.61 -12.23 23.99
C GLY A 140 -37.89 -11.89 25.32
N GLY A 141 -36.75 -11.20 25.28
CA GLY A 141 -36.00 -10.80 26.47
C GLY A 141 -36.21 -9.34 26.89
N ALA A 142 -35.62 -8.97 28.03
CA ALA A 142 -35.62 -7.61 28.54
C ALA A 142 -34.57 -6.71 27.84
N VAL A 143 -34.88 -5.42 27.72
CA VAL A 143 -33.97 -4.40 27.21
C VAL A 143 -32.81 -4.19 28.19
N ARG A 144 -31.59 -4.18 27.67
CA ARG A 144 -30.36 -3.85 28.40
C ARG A 144 -29.46 -2.96 27.56
N MET A 145 -28.62 -2.16 28.22
CA MET A 145 -27.56 -1.43 27.52
C MET A 145 -26.44 -2.40 27.15
N ILE A 146 -25.99 -2.36 25.90
CA ILE A 146 -24.86 -3.13 25.38
C ILE A 146 -23.86 -2.19 24.69
N ALA A 147 -22.57 -2.42 24.87
CA ALA A 147 -21.53 -1.70 24.14
C ALA A 147 -21.31 -2.36 22.77
N VAL A 148 -21.30 -1.54 21.71
CA VAL A 148 -21.19 -2.03 20.33
C VAL A 148 -20.18 -1.22 19.51
N CYS A 149 -19.61 -1.87 18.49
CA CYS A 149 -18.76 -1.19 17.53
C CYS A 149 -19.55 -0.20 16.68
N ALA A 150 -18.86 0.71 15.98
CA ALA A 150 -19.49 1.73 15.14
C ALA A 150 -20.43 1.13 14.08
N ALA A 151 -20.09 -0.02 13.50
CA ALA A 151 -20.91 -0.68 12.48
C ALA A 151 -22.21 -1.25 13.06
N ASP A 152 -22.15 -1.86 14.25
CA ASP A 152 -23.33 -2.42 14.90
C ASP A 152 -24.20 -1.34 15.55
N ALA A 153 -23.60 -0.23 16.02
CA ALA A 153 -24.33 0.96 16.44
C ALA A 153 -25.24 1.50 15.32
N VAL A 154 -24.72 1.59 14.09
CA VAL A 154 -25.50 2.01 12.92
C VAL A 154 -26.65 1.05 12.65
N ARG A 155 -26.38 -0.25 12.61
CA ARG A 155 -27.41 -1.30 12.41
C ARG A 155 -28.54 -1.22 13.45
N LEU A 156 -28.18 -1.09 14.72
CA LEU A 156 -29.15 -0.93 15.80
C LEU A 156 -29.99 0.34 15.65
N SER A 157 -29.39 1.45 15.18
CA SER A 157 -30.11 2.71 14.95
C SER A 157 -31.05 2.68 13.75
N GLU A 158 -30.74 1.87 12.73
CA GLU A 158 -31.53 1.72 11.51
C GLU A 158 -32.69 0.71 11.67
N GLY A 159 -32.76 -0.01 12.80
CA GLY A 159 -33.78 -1.04 13.04
C GLY A 159 -33.49 -2.38 12.34
N ASP A 160 -32.38 -2.46 11.60
CA ASP A 160 -31.86 -3.67 11.00
C ASP A 160 -31.03 -4.42 12.06
N GLY A 161 -31.67 -5.31 12.81
CA GLY A 161 -30.98 -6.15 13.80
C GLY A 161 -29.74 -6.85 13.21
N PRO A 162 -28.67 -7.09 14.01
CA PRO A 162 -27.38 -7.51 13.48
C PRO A 162 -27.42 -8.90 12.82
N ALA A 163 -26.59 -9.09 11.79
CA ALA A 163 -26.36 -10.37 11.14
C ALA A 163 -25.56 -11.31 12.07
N VAL A 164 -26.25 -11.96 13.02
CA VAL A 164 -25.67 -13.02 13.84
C VAL A 164 -25.67 -14.32 13.04
N GLY A 165 -24.51 -14.94 12.87
CA GLY A 165 -24.43 -16.35 12.47
C GLY A 165 -25.11 -17.21 13.53
N ALA A 166 -26.22 -17.85 13.15
CA ALA A 166 -27.10 -18.59 14.06
C ALA A 166 -26.41 -19.70 14.88
N PRO A 167 -26.92 -19.97 16.09
CA PRO A 167 -27.20 -21.32 16.53
C PRO A 167 -28.71 -21.60 16.42
N ALA A 168 -29.03 -22.73 15.80
CA ALA A 168 -30.38 -23.20 15.56
C ALA A 168 -31.08 -23.64 16.85
N HIS A 169 -32.24 -23.07 17.15
CA HIS A 169 -33.36 -23.76 17.81
C HIS A 169 -34.66 -23.26 17.17
N GLY A 170 -35.45 -24.20 16.66
CA GLY A 170 -36.56 -23.94 15.74
C GLY A 170 -37.90 -23.67 16.41
N ALA A 171 -38.81 -23.06 15.65
CA ALA A 171 -40.25 -23.33 15.64
C ALA A 171 -40.94 -22.57 14.49
N GLY A 172 -41.63 -23.33 13.62
CA GLY A 172 -42.93 -22.98 13.02
C GLY A 172 -43.05 -21.88 11.93
N PRO A 173 -43.73 -22.14 10.79
CA PRO A 173 -43.82 -21.20 9.66
C PRO A 173 -45.04 -20.27 9.78
N GLY A 174 -44.90 -19.01 9.37
CA GLY A 174 -46.05 -18.11 9.25
C GLY A 174 -45.73 -16.68 8.82
N SER A 175 -46.31 -16.29 7.69
CA SER A 175 -46.48 -14.93 7.13
C SER A 175 -45.31 -14.27 6.37
N SER A 176 -45.60 -13.98 5.10
CA SER A 176 -44.84 -13.14 4.16
C SER A 176 -44.84 -11.66 4.59
N PRO A 177 -43.84 -10.86 4.17
CA PRO A 177 -43.74 -9.46 4.55
C PRO A 177 -44.69 -8.59 3.73
N SER A 178 -45.55 -7.84 4.43
CA SER A 178 -46.31 -6.72 3.85
C SER A 178 -45.38 -5.51 3.73
N THR A 179 -45.17 -5.06 2.49
CA THR A 179 -44.58 -3.77 2.14
C THR A 179 -45.40 -2.65 2.78
N ARG A 180 -44.84 -2.01 3.80
CA ARG A 180 -45.32 -0.71 4.30
C ARG A 180 -44.26 0.33 4.06
N THR A 181 -44.53 1.23 3.12
CA THR A 181 -43.80 2.48 2.88
C THR A 181 -43.81 3.33 4.16
N PRO A 182 -42.66 3.80 4.67
CA PRO A 182 -42.67 4.81 5.73
C PRO A 182 -42.95 6.18 5.14
N ALA A 183 -43.99 6.82 5.67
CA ALA A 183 -44.31 8.21 5.45
C ALA A 183 -43.21 9.12 6.03
N ALA A 184 -42.99 10.22 5.34
CA ALA A 184 -42.10 11.31 5.70
C ALA A 184 -42.42 11.89 7.09
N GLY A 185 -41.40 12.09 7.92
CA GLY A 185 -41.58 12.81 9.18
C GLY A 185 -40.48 12.65 10.22
N SER A 186 -39.23 13.00 9.90
CA SER A 186 -38.27 13.40 10.94
C SER A 186 -37.36 14.52 10.43
N ARG A 187 -37.40 15.64 11.16
CA ARG A 187 -36.60 16.85 10.88
C ARG A 187 -35.10 16.53 11.01
N PRO A 188 -34.24 17.00 10.08
CA PRO A 188 -32.80 16.84 10.24
C PRO A 188 -32.28 17.74 11.38
N VAL A 189 -31.53 17.13 12.30
CA VAL A 189 -30.70 17.82 13.30
C VAL A 189 -29.66 18.68 12.56
N PRO A 190 -29.44 19.96 12.90
CA PRO A 190 -28.50 20.80 12.18
C PRO A 190 -27.06 20.33 12.43
N GLN A 191 -26.46 19.69 11.43
CA GLN A 191 -25.02 19.41 11.41
C GLN A 191 -24.27 20.74 11.25
N LYS A 192 -23.45 21.08 12.24
CA LYS A 192 -22.49 22.17 12.19
C LYS A 192 -21.54 21.92 11.02
N ARG A 193 -21.71 22.64 9.90
CA ARG A 193 -20.80 22.59 8.74
C ARG A 193 -19.39 22.86 9.23
N ALA A 194 -18.52 21.85 9.17
CA ALA A 194 -17.09 22.05 9.28
C ALA A 194 -16.66 23.05 8.20
N ALA A 195 -15.92 24.08 8.62
CA ALA A 195 -15.34 25.06 7.70
C ALA A 195 -14.49 24.32 6.64
N PRO A 196 -14.51 24.77 5.37
CA PRO A 196 -13.64 24.18 4.36
C PRO A 196 -12.18 24.35 4.80
N VAL A 197 -11.49 23.23 4.98
CA VAL A 197 -10.04 23.22 5.17
C VAL A 197 -9.45 23.93 3.98
N ALA A 198 -8.75 25.04 4.23
CA ALA A 198 -8.06 25.81 3.21
C ALA A 198 -7.19 24.87 2.38
N ALA A 199 -7.47 24.81 1.08
CA ALA A 199 -6.63 24.09 0.13
C ALA A 199 -5.19 24.61 0.27
N ALA A 200 -4.24 23.69 0.42
CA ALA A 200 -2.82 24.01 0.35
C ALA A 200 -2.54 24.86 -0.90
N PRO A 201 -1.65 25.86 -0.82
CA PRO A 201 -1.45 26.80 -1.90
C PRO A 201 -1.12 26.05 -3.19
N LEU A 202 -1.95 26.31 -4.20
CA LEU A 202 -1.75 25.87 -5.58
C LEU A 202 -0.33 26.32 -5.97
N ARG A 203 0.53 25.37 -6.32
CA ARG A 203 1.86 25.66 -6.86
C ARG A 203 1.75 26.75 -7.94
N ASP A 204 2.49 27.83 -7.72
CA ASP A 204 2.79 28.96 -8.59
C ASP A 204 1.96 29.06 -9.88
N ALA A 205 1.02 30.01 -9.90
CA ALA A 205 0.38 30.42 -11.14
C ALA A 205 1.45 30.86 -12.17
N PRO A 206 1.29 30.53 -13.47
CA PRO A 206 2.27 30.89 -14.49
C PRO A 206 2.41 32.41 -14.59
N VAL A 207 3.60 32.93 -14.35
CA VAL A 207 3.92 34.35 -14.60
C VAL A 207 3.91 34.58 -16.12
N PRO A 208 3.02 35.45 -16.66
CA PRO A 208 2.96 35.72 -18.09
C PRO A 208 4.28 36.35 -18.57
N GLY A 209 4.87 35.78 -19.62
CA GLY A 209 6.12 36.27 -20.23
C GLY A 209 7.38 35.44 -19.95
N ARG A 210 7.34 34.49 -18.99
CA ARG A 210 8.48 33.58 -18.75
C ARG A 210 8.46 32.41 -19.74
N LYS A 211 9.46 32.31 -20.63
CA LYS A 211 9.63 31.12 -21.48
C LYS A 211 9.81 29.88 -20.56
N PRO A 212 8.97 28.83 -20.70
CA PRO A 212 9.02 27.71 -19.75
C PRO A 212 10.36 26.98 -19.84
N ARG A 213 10.94 26.65 -18.70
CA ARG A 213 12.24 25.95 -18.65
C ARG A 213 12.08 24.55 -19.24
N LEU A 214 13.15 23.97 -19.79
CA LEU A 214 13.09 22.63 -20.42
C LEU A 214 12.55 21.55 -19.45
N ARG A 215 12.89 21.65 -18.16
CA ARG A 215 12.37 20.78 -17.08
C ARG A 215 10.86 20.92 -16.80
N GLU A 216 10.26 22.03 -17.20
CA GLU A 216 8.81 22.27 -17.07
C GLU A 216 8.05 21.72 -18.28
N ARG A 217 8.73 21.52 -19.42
CA ARG A 217 8.14 20.98 -20.65
C ARG A 217 8.36 19.47 -20.83
N TYR A 218 9.41 18.93 -20.24
CA TYR A 218 9.83 17.54 -20.45
C TYR A 218 10.07 16.85 -19.11
N THR A 219 9.67 15.58 -19.03
CA THR A 219 9.95 14.77 -17.84
C THR A 219 11.45 14.51 -17.71
N GLY A 220 11.95 14.26 -16.50
CA GLY A 220 13.39 13.99 -16.27
C GLY A 220 13.95 12.88 -17.16
N LYS A 221 13.14 11.84 -17.45
CA LYS A 221 13.48 10.75 -18.37
C LYS A 221 13.67 11.23 -19.82
N GLN A 222 12.83 12.16 -20.28
CA GLN A 222 12.93 12.74 -21.63
C GLN A 222 14.14 13.67 -21.75
N LEU A 223 14.49 14.39 -20.69
CA LEU A 223 15.69 15.23 -20.65
C LEU A 223 16.96 14.37 -20.75
N ALA A 224 17.03 13.29 -19.98
CA ALA A 224 18.17 12.36 -20.00
C ALA A 224 18.38 11.72 -21.38
N LEU A 225 17.30 11.26 -22.02
CA LEU A 225 17.36 10.69 -23.37
C LEU A 225 17.86 11.71 -24.41
N ARG A 226 17.39 12.96 -24.33
CA ARG A 226 17.83 14.03 -25.24
C ARG A 226 19.28 14.44 -25.00
N GLY A 227 19.71 14.49 -23.74
CA GLY A 227 21.12 14.72 -23.39
C GLY A 227 22.04 13.64 -23.96
N LEU A 228 21.61 12.37 -23.88
CA LEU A 228 22.36 11.25 -24.46
C LEU A 228 22.45 11.35 -25.99
N LEU A 229 21.34 11.66 -26.67
CA LEU A 229 21.34 11.84 -28.12
C LEU A 229 22.24 13.00 -28.56
N ALA A 230 22.22 14.13 -27.83
CA ALA A 230 23.08 15.27 -28.11
C ALA A 230 24.58 14.91 -27.97
N LEU A 231 24.92 14.16 -26.91
CA LEU A 231 26.29 13.67 -26.70
C LEU A 231 26.75 12.75 -27.84
N LEU A 232 25.90 11.82 -28.26
CA LEU A 232 26.17 10.91 -29.38
C LEU A 232 26.37 11.69 -30.70
N THR A 233 25.56 12.73 -30.96
CA THR A 233 25.70 13.56 -32.16
C THR A 233 27.00 14.36 -32.16
N VAL A 234 27.39 14.98 -31.03
CA VAL A 234 28.66 15.72 -30.93
C VAL A 234 29.84 14.78 -31.17
N HIS A 235 29.78 13.57 -30.62
CA HIS A 235 30.82 12.57 -30.83
C HIS A 235 30.88 12.08 -32.28
N ALA A 236 29.75 11.85 -32.94
CA ALA A 236 29.70 11.48 -34.36
C ALA A 236 30.28 12.58 -35.27
N VAL A 237 30.02 13.86 -34.93
CA VAL A 237 30.63 15.00 -35.65
C VAL A 237 32.14 15.06 -35.42
N ALA A 238 32.63 14.76 -34.20
CA ALA A 238 34.06 14.66 -33.94
C ALA A 238 34.72 13.54 -34.76
N LEU A 239 34.08 12.37 -34.86
CA LEU A 239 34.53 11.26 -35.73
C LEU A 239 34.60 11.69 -37.20
N TYR A 240 33.58 12.38 -37.69
CA TYR A 240 33.54 12.89 -39.07
C TYR A 240 34.62 13.94 -39.31
N ALA A 241 34.84 14.87 -38.37
CA ALA A 241 35.88 15.89 -38.46
C ALA A 241 37.29 15.29 -38.44
N THR A 242 37.51 14.18 -37.72
CA THR A 242 38.78 13.44 -37.75
C THR A 242 38.94 12.54 -38.98
N GLY A 243 37.87 12.30 -39.73
CA GLY A 243 37.83 11.42 -40.91
C GLY A 243 37.72 12.17 -42.25
N GLY A 244 37.96 13.48 -42.26
CA GLY A 244 37.84 14.33 -43.45
C GLY A 244 39.11 14.38 -44.30
N VAL A 245 38.98 13.81 -45.50
CA VAL A 245 39.70 14.05 -46.79
C VAL A 245 41.14 13.54 -46.97
N ASP A 246 41.22 12.39 -47.64
CA ASP A 246 42.12 12.04 -48.75
C ASP A 246 43.51 12.69 -48.81
N GLY A 247 44.54 11.92 -48.45
CA GLY A 247 45.93 12.28 -48.76
C GLY A 247 47.00 11.47 -48.02
N LEU A 248 47.54 10.45 -48.70
CA LEU A 248 48.96 10.07 -48.66
C LEU A 248 49.59 9.46 -47.38
N TRP A 249 48.84 9.02 -46.36
CA TRP A 249 49.38 8.24 -45.21
C TRP A 249 48.45 7.10 -44.74
N GLY A 250 47.99 6.27 -45.67
CA GLY A 250 46.89 5.31 -45.48
C GLY A 250 47.19 3.99 -44.75
N LYS A 251 47.82 3.98 -43.58
CA LYS A 251 47.84 2.79 -42.68
C LYS A 251 47.73 3.07 -41.17
N PRO A 252 48.25 4.16 -40.58
CA PRO A 252 48.04 4.45 -39.16
C PRO A 252 46.67 5.10 -38.85
N LEU A 253 46.07 5.82 -39.81
CA LEU A 253 44.80 6.53 -39.61
C LEU A 253 43.57 5.61 -39.59
N ASP A 254 43.60 4.47 -40.31
CA ASP A 254 42.55 3.44 -40.21
C ASP A 254 42.52 2.81 -38.80
N GLY A 255 43.67 2.70 -38.15
CA GLY A 255 43.78 2.27 -36.75
C GLY A 255 43.14 3.28 -35.80
N ILE A 256 43.37 4.58 -36.01
CA ILE A 256 42.79 5.64 -35.19
C ILE A 256 41.28 5.73 -35.40
N ALA A 257 40.80 5.72 -36.65
CA ALA A 257 39.37 5.71 -36.97
C ALA A 257 38.67 4.47 -36.40
N GLY A 258 39.31 3.29 -36.47
CA GLY A 258 38.82 2.06 -35.86
C GLY A 258 38.76 2.13 -34.33
N VAL A 259 39.76 2.71 -33.66
CA VAL A 259 39.78 2.91 -32.21
C VAL A 259 38.71 3.91 -31.76
N LEU A 260 38.53 5.01 -32.49
CA LEU A 260 37.50 5.98 -32.19
C LEU A 260 36.10 5.42 -32.44
N PHE A 261 35.89 4.66 -33.51
CA PHE A 261 34.62 3.96 -33.79
C PHE A 261 34.31 2.90 -32.74
N ALA A 262 35.29 2.10 -32.32
CA ALA A 262 35.13 1.13 -31.24
C ALA A 262 34.81 1.79 -29.90
N SER A 263 35.41 2.96 -29.62
CA SER A 263 35.10 3.77 -28.44
C SER A 263 33.69 4.35 -28.48
N PHE A 264 33.25 4.86 -29.63
CA PHE A 264 31.87 5.32 -29.83
C PHE A 264 30.86 4.20 -29.66
N LEU A 265 31.10 3.05 -30.30
CA LEU A 265 30.22 1.90 -30.20
C LEU A 265 30.16 1.39 -28.76
N GLY A 266 31.31 1.34 -28.05
CA GLY A 266 31.36 0.96 -26.64
C GLY A 266 30.58 1.91 -25.73
N THR A 267 30.73 3.23 -25.92
CA THR A 267 29.97 4.23 -25.14
C THR A 267 28.47 4.21 -25.45
N ALA A 268 28.08 4.05 -26.71
CA ALA A 268 26.68 3.91 -27.11
C ALA A 268 26.03 2.66 -26.51
N LEU A 269 26.69 1.50 -26.61
CA LEU A 269 26.20 0.23 -26.05
C LEU A 269 26.18 0.26 -24.50
N GLY A 270 27.18 0.90 -23.87
CA GLY A 270 27.21 1.10 -22.42
C GLY A 270 26.05 1.99 -21.93
N ALA A 271 25.72 3.06 -22.66
CA ALA A 271 24.57 3.90 -22.35
C ALA A 271 23.23 3.15 -22.48
N VAL A 272 23.10 2.29 -23.49
CA VAL A 272 21.96 1.38 -23.64
C VAL A 272 21.85 0.43 -22.45
N GLY A 273 22.97 -0.12 -21.98
CA GLY A 273 23.04 -0.93 -20.75
C GLY A 273 22.51 -0.17 -19.52
N CYS A 274 22.91 1.08 -19.32
CA CYS A 274 22.41 1.93 -18.23
C CYS A 274 20.89 2.17 -18.30
N LEU A 275 20.32 2.35 -19.49
CA LEU A 275 18.87 2.47 -19.67
C LEU A 275 18.14 1.19 -19.26
N PHE A 276 18.64 0.02 -19.67
CA PHE A 276 18.07 -1.27 -19.25
C PHE A 276 18.22 -1.51 -17.75
N ALA A 277 19.34 -1.12 -17.15
CA ALA A 277 19.53 -1.22 -15.70
C ALA A 277 18.52 -0.35 -14.93
N SER A 278 18.32 0.90 -15.38
CA SER A 278 17.33 1.82 -14.80
C SER A 278 15.90 1.30 -14.96
N ALA A 279 15.57 0.73 -16.13
CA ALA A 279 14.27 0.10 -16.38
C ALA A 279 14.06 -1.11 -15.45
N THR A 280 15.06 -2.00 -15.35
CA THR A 280 15.05 -3.16 -14.44
C THR A 280 14.81 -2.73 -13.01
N TYR A 281 15.55 -1.74 -12.52
CA TYR A 281 15.38 -1.19 -11.17
C TYR A 281 13.96 -0.65 -10.96
N SER A 282 13.43 0.12 -11.92
CA SER A 282 12.10 0.70 -11.81
C SER A 282 11.00 -0.38 -11.74
N HIS A 283 11.05 -1.39 -12.61
CA HIS A 283 10.08 -2.48 -12.63
C HIS A 283 10.20 -3.38 -11.40
N LEU A 284 11.43 -3.70 -10.99
CA LEU A 284 11.69 -4.47 -9.78
C LEU A 284 11.18 -3.74 -8.54
N SER A 285 11.36 -2.41 -8.45
CA SER A 285 10.88 -1.62 -7.31
C SER A 285 9.35 -1.60 -7.21
N VAL A 286 8.64 -1.54 -8.35
CA VAL A 286 7.18 -1.58 -8.38
C VAL A 286 6.70 -3.00 -8.08
N LEU A 287 7.34 -4.02 -8.66
CA LEU A 287 7.02 -5.42 -8.42
C LEU A 287 7.19 -5.79 -6.94
N TRP A 288 8.31 -5.41 -6.34
CA TRP A 288 8.58 -5.61 -4.91
C TRP A 288 7.53 -4.94 -4.03
N ARG A 289 7.16 -3.69 -4.36
CA ARG A 289 6.10 -2.95 -3.64
C ARG A 289 4.75 -3.65 -3.77
N THR A 290 4.37 -4.07 -4.98
CA THR A 290 3.12 -4.81 -5.21
C THR A 290 3.13 -6.19 -4.54
N ALA A 291 4.28 -6.86 -4.44
CA ALA A 291 4.39 -8.16 -3.78
C ALA A 291 4.28 -8.04 -2.26
N ARG A 292 4.85 -6.99 -1.65
CA ARG A 292 4.82 -6.79 -0.20
C ARG A 292 3.56 -6.12 0.32
N ARG A 293 3.03 -5.14 -0.42
CA ARG A 293 1.96 -4.22 0.03
C ARG A 293 0.82 -4.10 -0.98
N GLY A 294 0.83 -4.90 -2.05
CA GLY A 294 -0.21 -4.86 -3.05
C GLY A 294 -1.42 -5.64 -2.58
N GLU A 295 -2.58 -4.99 -2.62
CA GLU A 295 -3.86 -5.62 -2.39
C GLU A 295 -4.66 -5.72 -3.69
N ARG A 296 -5.49 -6.76 -3.79
CA ARG A 296 -6.40 -6.94 -4.93
C ARG A 296 -7.74 -6.32 -4.58
N VAL A 297 -8.03 -5.15 -5.16
CA VAL A 297 -9.26 -4.39 -4.90
C VAL A 297 -10.18 -4.45 -6.12
N ARG A 298 -11.49 -4.38 -5.90
CA ARG A 298 -12.49 -4.21 -6.96
C ARG A 298 -12.67 -2.72 -7.24
N ALA A 299 -12.21 -2.26 -8.39
CA ALA A 299 -12.42 -0.90 -8.85
C ALA A 299 -13.75 -0.82 -9.64
N PRO A 300 -14.77 -0.11 -9.15
CA PRO A 300 -15.99 0.16 -9.91
C PRO A 300 -15.71 1.01 -11.15
N PHE A 301 -16.53 0.83 -12.18
CA PHE A 301 -16.50 1.67 -13.38
C PHE A 301 -16.92 3.10 -13.06
N VAL A 302 -16.24 4.07 -13.68
CA VAL A 302 -16.47 5.50 -13.45
C VAL A 302 -16.96 6.18 -14.72
N ARG A 303 -16.16 6.12 -15.78
CA ARG A 303 -16.43 6.85 -17.02
C ARG A 303 -15.72 6.24 -18.21
N ARG A 304 -16.23 6.57 -19.40
CA ARG A 304 -15.50 6.41 -20.66
C ARG A 304 -14.63 7.63 -20.89
N GLN A 305 -13.43 7.43 -21.42
CA GLN A 305 -12.49 8.51 -21.72
C GLN A 305 -11.86 8.29 -23.08
N THR A 306 -11.83 9.33 -23.91
CA THR A 306 -11.14 9.31 -25.20
C THR A 306 -9.87 10.14 -25.10
N SER A 307 -8.75 9.63 -25.61
CA SER A 307 -7.51 10.37 -25.73
C SER A 307 -7.58 11.39 -26.86
N LYS A 308 -6.72 12.43 -26.83
CA LYS A 308 -6.53 13.36 -27.96
C LYS A 308 -6.19 12.66 -29.27
N GLN A 309 -5.60 11.46 -29.19
CA GLN A 309 -5.25 10.60 -30.33
C GLN A 309 -6.38 9.62 -30.74
N GLY A 310 -7.63 9.86 -30.33
CA GLY A 310 -8.78 9.01 -30.70
C GLY A 310 -8.88 7.65 -29.99
N LYS A 311 -7.89 7.26 -29.17
CA LYS A 311 -7.95 6.00 -28.40
C LYS A 311 -9.04 6.05 -27.33
N HIS A 312 -9.84 5.00 -27.23
CA HIS A 312 -10.93 4.87 -26.25
C HIS A 312 -10.47 4.10 -25.00
N TYR A 313 -10.95 4.52 -23.84
CA TYR A 313 -10.59 3.93 -22.56
C TYR A 313 -11.78 3.85 -21.61
N HIS A 314 -11.78 2.81 -20.78
CA HIS A 314 -12.65 2.72 -19.62
C HIS A 314 -11.84 3.06 -18.37
N VAL A 315 -12.35 3.99 -17.56
CA VAL A 315 -11.75 4.43 -16.31
C VAL A 315 -12.49 3.75 -15.16
N PHE A 316 -11.73 3.07 -14.31
CA PHE A 316 -12.17 2.47 -13.06
C PHE A 316 -11.49 3.23 -11.91
N ALA A 317 -12.12 3.36 -10.76
CA ALA A 317 -11.47 4.05 -9.64
C ALA A 317 -11.57 3.28 -8.33
N VAL A 318 -10.53 3.38 -7.52
CA VAL A 318 -10.47 2.90 -6.15
C VAL A 318 -10.37 4.11 -5.24
N THR A 319 -11.21 4.18 -4.21
CA THR A 319 -11.08 5.20 -3.17
C THR A 319 -10.31 4.60 -2.00
N ASP A 320 -9.23 5.25 -1.61
CA ASP A 320 -8.39 4.88 -0.47
C ASP A 320 -9.09 5.20 0.86
N VAL A 321 -8.59 4.65 1.97
CA VAL A 321 -9.07 4.93 3.34
C VAL A 321 -8.95 6.41 3.71
N THR A 322 -8.06 7.13 3.03
CA THR A 322 -7.89 8.60 3.12
C THR A 322 -8.93 9.40 2.32
N GLY A 323 -9.84 8.74 1.62
CA GLY A 323 -10.82 9.37 0.72
C GLY A 323 -10.26 9.77 -0.65
N ARG A 324 -8.98 9.52 -0.92
CA ARG A 324 -8.35 9.83 -2.22
C ARG A 324 -8.77 8.83 -3.30
N ARG A 325 -9.10 9.34 -4.48
CA ARG A 325 -9.55 8.53 -5.63
C ARG A 325 -8.39 8.25 -6.59
N HIS A 326 -8.10 6.99 -6.81
CA HIS A 326 -7.06 6.50 -7.72
C HIS A 326 -7.66 5.89 -8.97
N GLU A 327 -7.21 6.31 -10.16
CA GLU A 327 -7.84 5.95 -11.42
C GLU A 327 -7.03 4.91 -12.21
N TYR A 328 -7.68 3.81 -12.56
CA TYR A 328 -7.16 2.81 -13.47
C TYR A 328 -7.77 2.96 -14.85
N ARG A 329 -6.92 3.26 -15.84
CA ARG A 329 -7.32 3.44 -17.25
C ARG A 329 -7.02 2.19 -18.06
N ARG A 330 -8.02 1.65 -18.75
CA ARG A 330 -7.88 0.50 -19.66
C ARG A 330 -8.22 0.88 -21.09
N SER A 331 -7.33 0.61 -22.03
CA SER A 331 -7.61 0.77 -23.47
C SER A 331 -8.72 -0.18 -23.92
N VAL A 332 -9.63 0.30 -24.76
CA VAL A 332 -10.70 -0.48 -25.39
C VAL A 332 -10.69 -0.27 -26.90
N GLY A 333 -11.16 -1.27 -27.64
CA GLY A 333 -11.10 -1.31 -29.11
C GLY A 333 -12.07 -0.35 -29.81
N GLY A 334 -12.98 0.30 -29.09
CA GLY A 334 -13.95 1.21 -29.68
C GLY A 334 -14.95 1.78 -28.66
N PRO A 335 -15.77 2.75 -29.06
CA PRO A 335 -16.73 3.42 -28.17
C PRO A 335 -17.97 2.56 -27.86
N ALA A 336 -18.28 1.57 -28.72
CA ALA A 336 -19.41 0.65 -28.58
C ALA A 336 -19.16 -0.48 -27.56
N VAL A 337 -17.93 -0.64 -27.06
CA VAL A 337 -17.59 -1.68 -26.10
C VAL A 337 -18.26 -1.35 -24.75
N ALA A 338 -19.13 -2.24 -24.26
CA ALA A 338 -19.77 -2.07 -22.97
C ALA A 338 -18.74 -2.17 -21.81
N PRO A 339 -18.79 -1.28 -20.81
CA PRO A 339 -17.92 -1.38 -19.65
C PRO A 339 -18.39 -2.48 -18.69
N LEU A 340 -17.44 -3.16 -18.06
CA LEU A 340 -17.73 -4.05 -16.93
C LEU A 340 -18.12 -3.21 -15.70
N PRO A 341 -19.03 -3.67 -14.84
CA PRO A 341 -19.46 -2.92 -13.66
C PRO A 341 -18.32 -2.68 -12.67
N TYR A 342 -17.41 -3.65 -12.54
CA TYR A 342 -16.20 -3.53 -11.74
C TYR A 342 -15.05 -4.34 -12.37
N ARG A 343 -13.82 -4.03 -11.97
CA ARG A 343 -12.65 -4.81 -12.37
C ARG A 343 -11.70 -5.02 -11.20
N LYS A 344 -11.06 -6.19 -11.14
CA LYS A 344 -10.00 -6.47 -10.15
C LYS A 344 -8.71 -5.80 -10.59
N VAL A 345 -8.15 -4.97 -9.71
CA VAL A 345 -6.89 -4.24 -9.91
C VAL A 345 -5.97 -4.45 -8.70
N TRP A 346 -4.68 -4.29 -8.90
CA TRP A 346 -3.70 -4.23 -7.83
C TRP A 346 -3.57 -2.78 -7.37
N TYR A 347 -3.71 -2.54 -6.08
CA TYR A 347 -3.52 -1.22 -5.47
C TYR A 347 -2.50 -1.34 -4.32
N VAL A 348 -1.63 -0.34 -4.19
CA VAL A 348 -0.61 -0.30 -3.14
C VAL A 348 -0.92 0.93 -2.27
N GLN A 349 -1.29 0.69 -1.01
CA GLN A 349 -1.63 1.76 -0.06
C GLN A 349 -0.41 2.60 0.34
N GLY A 350 -0.61 3.90 0.56
CA GLY A 350 0.35 4.77 1.26
C GLY A 350 1.54 5.30 0.45
N VAL A 351 1.54 5.21 -0.89
CA VAL A 351 2.65 5.73 -1.72
C VAL A 351 2.13 6.86 -2.63
N VAL A 352 2.51 8.10 -2.28
CA VAL A 352 2.08 9.34 -2.95
C VAL A 352 2.53 9.42 -4.42
N ASP A 353 3.56 8.65 -4.83
CA ASP A 353 4.16 8.71 -6.17
C ASP A 353 3.70 7.61 -7.14
N SER A 354 2.89 6.64 -6.71
CA SER A 354 2.31 5.62 -7.60
C SER A 354 0.82 5.87 -7.80
N ASP A 355 0.50 6.88 -8.59
CA ASP A 355 -0.85 7.46 -8.68
C ASP A 355 -1.96 6.52 -9.17
N ASN A 356 -1.62 5.40 -9.82
CA ASN A 356 -2.63 4.59 -10.51
C ASN A 356 -2.64 3.13 -10.07
N PRO A 357 -3.82 2.54 -9.83
CA PRO A 357 -3.95 1.10 -9.64
C PRO A 357 -3.43 0.39 -10.89
N LEU A 358 -2.90 -0.82 -10.72
CA LEU A 358 -2.34 -1.64 -11.77
C LEU A 358 -3.33 -2.72 -12.23
N GLY A 359 -3.25 -3.13 -13.49
CA GLY A 359 -4.06 -4.24 -14.00
C GLY A 359 -3.74 -5.56 -13.31
N ILE A 360 -4.66 -6.53 -13.32
CA ILE A 360 -4.48 -7.81 -12.62
C ILE A 360 -3.25 -8.62 -13.08
N LEU A 361 -2.87 -8.51 -14.36
CA LEU A 361 -1.70 -9.16 -14.95
C LEU A 361 -0.43 -8.31 -14.86
N ALA A 362 -0.48 -7.11 -14.28
CA ALA A 362 0.66 -6.21 -14.24
C ALA A 362 1.89 -6.80 -13.52
N PRO A 363 1.78 -7.51 -12.38
CA PRO A 363 2.94 -8.11 -11.74
C PRO A 363 3.63 -9.16 -12.62
N LEU A 364 2.86 -9.97 -13.35
CA LEU A 364 3.40 -10.99 -14.26
C LEU A 364 4.13 -10.33 -15.44
N TRP A 365 3.52 -9.34 -16.08
CA TRP A 365 4.15 -8.58 -17.15
C TRP A 365 5.42 -7.87 -16.67
N MET A 366 5.38 -7.23 -15.49
CA MET A 366 6.54 -6.55 -14.91
C MET A 366 7.66 -7.53 -14.56
N ALA A 367 7.34 -8.73 -14.06
CA ALA A 367 8.34 -9.78 -13.82
C ALA A 367 9.03 -10.18 -15.13
N LEU A 368 8.24 -10.43 -16.18
CA LEU A 368 8.76 -10.78 -17.50
C LEU A 368 9.66 -9.67 -18.07
N VAL A 369 9.21 -8.41 -18.03
CA VAL A 369 10.02 -7.27 -18.47
C VAL A 369 11.29 -7.13 -17.64
N THR A 370 11.21 -7.35 -16.32
CA THR A 370 12.39 -7.30 -15.44
C THR A 370 13.41 -8.37 -15.83
N CYS A 371 12.99 -9.60 -16.11
CA CYS A 371 13.89 -10.66 -16.56
C CYS A 371 14.55 -10.32 -17.90
N VAL A 372 13.79 -9.80 -18.86
CA VAL A 372 14.31 -9.40 -20.18
C VAL A 372 15.30 -8.24 -20.03
N CYS A 373 14.95 -7.18 -19.30
CA CYS A 373 15.84 -6.04 -19.09
C CYS A 373 17.08 -6.42 -18.28
N ALA A 374 16.98 -7.33 -17.30
CA ALA A 374 18.13 -7.85 -16.56
C ALA A 374 19.08 -8.63 -17.46
N ALA A 375 18.55 -9.52 -18.32
CA ALA A 375 19.35 -10.26 -19.30
C ALA A 375 20.09 -9.31 -20.25
N LEU A 376 19.40 -8.30 -20.78
CA LEU A 376 20.01 -7.28 -21.63
C LEU A 376 21.07 -6.47 -20.85
N THR A 377 20.82 -6.14 -19.59
CA THR A 377 21.79 -5.43 -18.75
C THR A 377 23.09 -6.24 -18.59
N VAL A 378 23.00 -7.56 -18.42
CA VAL A 378 24.19 -8.44 -18.35
C VAL A 378 24.96 -8.45 -19.67
N VAL A 379 24.26 -8.49 -20.81
CA VAL A 379 24.88 -8.42 -22.15
C VAL A 379 25.62 -7.10 -22.37
N PHE A 380 25.06 -5.98 -21.89
CA PHE A 380 25.66 -4.65 -22.05
C PHE A 380 26.60 -4.22 -20.92
N ALA A 381 26.66 -4.97 -19.81
CA ALA A 381 27.52 -4.71 -18.65
C ALA A 381 29.01 -4.49 -19.00
N PRO A 382 29.66 -5.29 -19.87
CA PRO A 382 31.08 -5.06 -20.20
C PRO A 382 31.31 -3.70 -20.88
N PHE A 383 30.36 -3.25 -21.70
CA PHE A 383 30.43 -1.92 -22.36
C PHE A 383 30.14 -0.79 -21.38
N ALA A 384 29.28 -1.01 -20.39
CA ALA A 384 29.04 -0.05 -19.30
C ALA A 384 30.25 0.06 -18.35
N LEU A 385 30.97 -1.04 -18.09
CA LEU A 385 32.21 -1.03 -17.30
C LEU A 385 33.35 -0.33 -18.05
N PHE A 386 33.35 -0.39 -19.39
CA PHE A 386 34.28 0.37 -20.22
C PHE A 386 34.14 1.90 -20.03
N LEU A 387 32.93 2.39 -19.72
CA LEU A 387 32.65 3.80 -19.40
C LEU A 387 33.17 4.25 -18.01
N ILE A 388 33.43 3.33 -17.06
CA ILE A 388 33.61 3.70 -15.64
C ILE A 388 35.08 3.87 -15.21
N PRO A 389 36.07 3.08 -15.70
CA PRO A 389 37.42 3.64 -15.92
C PRO A 389 38.28 2.84 -16.95
N GLY A 390 37.66 2.14 -17.91
CA GLY A 390 38.38 1.19 -18.78
C GLY A 390 39.39 1.80 -19.76
N LEU A 391 39.27 3.10 -20.06
CA LEU A 391 40.18 3.81 -20.97
C LEU A 391 41.52 4.22 -20.34
N LEU A 392 41.61 4.31 -19.00
CA LEU A 392 42.83 4.72 -18.32
C LEU A 392 43.88 3.61 -18.27
N ILE A 393 43.46 2.35 -18.13
CA ILE A 393 44.37 1.20 -18.01
C ILE A 393 44.94 0.77 -19.37
N ARG A 394 44.19 0.99 -20.45
CA ARG A 394 44.57 0.57 -21.81
C ARG A 394 45.34 1.61 -22.61
N ALA A 395 45.52 2.81 -22.06
CA ALA A 395 46.38 3.87 -22.60
C ALA A 395 47.68 4.04 -21.81
N LEU A 396 47.82 3.35 -20.66
CA LEU A 396 49.03 3.32 -19.82
C LEU A 396 49.89 2.06 -20.03
N PHE A 397 49.43 1.12 -20.86
CA PHE A 397 50.16 -0.01 -21.43
C PHE A 397 49.91 -0.05 -22.92
#